data_AF-A0A5J4TW15-F1
#
_entry.id   AF-A0A5J4TW15-F1
#
_cell.length_a   1.000
_cell.length_b   1.000
_cell.length_c   1.000
_cell.angle_alpha   90.00
_cell.angle_beta   90.00
_cell.angle_gamma   90.00
#
_symmetry.space_group_name_H-M   'P 1'
#
loop_
_entity.id
_entity.type
_entity.pdbx_description
1 polymer ?
#
loop_
_entity_poly.entity_id
_entity_poly.type
_entity_poly.pdbx_seq_one_letter_code
_entity_poly.pdbx_strand_id
1 'polypeptide(L)'
;MKQRSKRNKNQYLLPTLVLFFMYNSIFEVVSIDTKPYSNDGDCQRLYQISIDNQYVFEDRTFNGCKNYDYYSVGGVVDIRINSGGEFIINGTTSFIECEAETGGGLSAFVFPGGILSISGITTFTDCIGLHVGGGCFIGVENRATATVSGICTFIRCTCLYPSGGGGMYSYVQGDQSLLIFDDLITFIDCQSSNSGGGATLWVSELGTFKVLGNVVFNNCSCPKGQGGGLYLVQSDFMTSESSDVQISGEMTFYNCSVLDQESHSGLGGGLCLQFVFNSTVEINKLTFTDCKANYGGGLYLNVSYEQYYPVDCKLLYTFTGSASFYGCEAQTENGGGMYIYVHNIDFEFNPTETDDLVIFDKCTAKLSGGGIYLQQGTRGTSNYNKMKFNECEATNGGGLFSYITGQGILTLDQSEFYKCSCNGGNGGGVYFEVNFAPVIQIKIQDTTIHDCEAITNSSSTYP
;
A
#
# COMPACT_ATOMS: atom_id res chain seq x y z
N MET A 1 59.87 -18.23 13.28
CA MET A 1 59.34 -18.46 14.64
C MET A 1 58.48 -17.27 15.04
N LYS A 2 57.20 -17.54 15.35
CA LYS A 2 56.21 -16.80 16.19
C LYS A 2 55.87 -15.34 15.78
N GLN A 3 54.71 -15.05 15.17
CA GLN A 3 53.31 -15.01 15.71
C GLN A 3 53.13 -14.22 17.02
N ARG A 4 52.34 -13.12 16.94
CA ARG A 4 51.14 -12.78 17.76
C ARG A 4 50.54 -11.47 17.21
N SER A 5 49.38 -11.49 16.54
CA SER A 5 48.02 -11.54 17.08
C SER A 5 47.54 -10.23 17.71
N LYS A 6 46.71 -9.47 16.97
CA LYS A 6 45.46 -8.90 17.48
C LYS A 6 44.42 -8.94 16.35
N ARG A 7 43.27 -9.54 16.65
CA ARG A 7 42.10 -9.76 15.79
C ARG A 7 40.91 -9.07 16.46
N ASN A 8 39.91 -8.72 15.64
CA ASN A 8 38.52 -8.32 15.94
C ASN A 8 38.34 -6.82 16.30
N LYS A 9 37.32 -6.10 15.79
CA LYS A 9 36.03 -6.49 15.21
C LYS A 9 35.35 -5.26 14.53
N ASN A 10 34.34 -5.53 13.69
CA ASN A 10 33.29 -4.64 13.17
C ASN A 10 33.64 -3.83 11.91
N GLN A 11 32.78 -3.67 10.90
CA GLN A 11 31.50 -4.27 10.49
C GLN A 11 31.29 -3.64 9.10
N TYR A 12 31.26 -4.43 8.02
CA TYR A 12 30.86 -3.89 6.72
C TYR A 12 29.41 -4.31 6.48
N LEU A 13 28.51 -3.33 6.50
CA LEU A 13 27.19 -3.43 5.87
C LEU A 13 27.43 -3.78 4.40
N LEU A 14 26.97 -4.94 3.96
CA LEU A 14 26.69 -5.18 2.54
C LEU A 14 25.22 -4.82 2.31
N PRO A 15 24.89 -3.81 1.50
CA PRO A 15 23.59 -3.77 0.87
C PRO A 15 23.56 -4.88 -0.18
N THR A 16 22.58 -5.76 -0.07
CA THR A 16 22.24 -6.81 -1.03
C THR A 16 21.85 -6.17 -2.36
N LEU A 17 22.85 -5.94 -3.20
CA LEU A 17 22.69 -5.56 -4.59
C LEU A 17 22.23 -6.81 -5.35
N VAL A 18 20.93 -6.90 -5.64
CA VAL A 18 20.39 -7.89 -6.58
C VAL A 18 20.91 -7.49 -7.96
N LEU A 19 21.95 -8.18 -8.43
CA LEU A 19 22.49 -8.00 -9.78
C LEU A 19 21.46 -8.52 -10.80
N PHE A 20 20.73 -7.61 -11.43
CA PHE A 20 20.03 -7.85 -12.69
C PHE A 20 21.06 -8.04 -13.80
N PHE A 21 21.18 -9.26 -14.32
CA PHE A 21 21.89 -9.49 -15.57
C PHE A 21 20.99 -9.06 -16.74
N MET A 22 21.26 -7.87 -17.29
CA MET A 22 20.82 -7.53 -18.65
C MET A 22 21.58 -8.41 -19.64
N TYR A 23 20.93 -9.45 -20.15
CA TYR A 23 21.33 -10.09 -21.40
C TYR A 23 20.33 -9.69 -22.48
N ASN A 24 20.71 -8.67 -23.27
CA ASN A 24 20.13 -8.46 -24.59
C ASN A 24 20.53 -9.67 -25.45
N SER A 25 19.61 -10.61 -25.63
CA SER A 25 19.71 -11.63 -26.64
C SER A 25 18.33 -11.80 -27.28
N ILE A 26 18.23 -11.32 -28.51
CA ILE A 26 17.11 -11.59 -29.41
C ILE A 26 17.17 -13.10 -29.69
N PHE A 27 16.42 -13.87 -28.91
CA PHE A 27 16.13 -15.26 -29.20
C PHE A 27 14.63 -15.34 -29.51
N GLU A 28 14.32 -15.51 -30.78
CA GLU A 28 13.03 -15.98 -31.24
C GLU A 28 12.94 -17.46 -30.83
N VAL A 29 12.41 -17.71 -29.62
CA VAL A 29 12.12 -19.06 -29.12
C VAL A 29 10.63 -19.15 -28.91
N VAL A 30 9.94 -19.65 -29.93
CA VAL A 30 8.58 -20.17 -29.84
C VAL A 30 8.68 -21.60 -29.30
N SER A 31 8.86 -21.76 -28.00
CA SER A 31 8.65 -23.08 -27.38
C SER A 31 7.67 -22.94 -26.23
N ILE A 32 6.40 -23.22 -26.54
CA ILE A 32 5.39 -23.57 -25.54
C ILE A 32 5.76 -24.97 -25.04
N ASP A 33 6.61 -25.07 -24.03
CA ASP A 33 6.89 -26.34 -23.36
C ASP A 33 5.82 -26.55 -22.27
N THR A 34 4.66 -27.06 -22.67
CA THR A 34 3.59 -27.48 -21.76
C THR A 34 4.02 -28.76 -21.05
N LYS A 35 4.94 -28.64 -20.09
CA LYS A 35 5.24 -29.76 -19.20
C LYS A 35 4.21 -29.78 -18.08
N PRO A 36 3.41 -30.87 -17.94
CA PRO A 36 2.56 -31.04 -16.77
C PRO A 36 3.44 -31.14 -15.52
N TYR A 37 3.03 -30.45 -14.45
CA TYR A 37 3.77 -30.36 -13.19
C TYR A 37 3.89 -31.70 -12.46
N SER A 38 2.98 -32.62 -12.71
CA SER A 38 2.99 -33.97 -12.16
C SER A 38 1.93 -34.82 -12.90
N ASN A 39 1.76 -36.08 -12.50
CA ASN A 39 0.67 -36.93 -12.99
C ASN A 39 -0.73 -36.50 -12.49
N ASP A 40 -0.86 -35.37 -11.79
CA ASP A 40 -2.14 -34.74 -11.45
C ASP A 40 -2.46 -33.60 -12.43
N GLY A 41 -3.72 -33.55 -12.87
CA GLY A 41 -4.22 -32.91 -14.09
C GLY A 41 -4.00 -31.39 -14.27
N ASP A 42 -4.30 -30.94 -15.49
CA ASP A 42 -4.48 -29.56 -16.01
C ASP A 42 -3.47 -28.44 -15.68
N CYS A 43 -2.40 -28.65 -14.88
CA CYS A 43 -1.39 -27.62 -14.58
C CYS A 43 -0.46 -27.35 -15.78
N GLN A 44 -0.19 -26.08 -16.12
CA GLN A 44 0.49 -25.71 -17.38
C GLN A 44 1.64 -24.69 -17.22
N ARG A 45 2.87 -25.09 -17.55
CA ARG A 45 4.01 -24.17 -17.68
C ARG A 45 4.01 -23.49 -19.07
N LEU A 46 4.07 -22.16 -19.12
CA LEU A 46 4.12 -21.37 -20.37
C LEU A 46 5.34 -20.46 -20.39
N TYR A 47 6.49 -21.00 -20.78
CA TYR A 47 7.77 -20.31 -20.54
C TYR A 47 7.90 -18.93 -21.22
N GLN A 48 7.37 -18.75 -22.43
CA GLN A 48 7.53 -17.49 -23.17
C GLN A 48 6.44 -17.29 -24.26
N ILE A 49 5.85 -16.10 -24.29
CA ILE A 49 5.03 -15.58 -25.40
C ILE A 49 5.82 -14.45 -26.09
N SER A 50 5.93 -14.53 -27.42
CA SER A 50 6.66 -13.58 -28.27
C SER A 50 5.76 -12.95 -29.33
N ILE A 51 6.32 -11.98 -30.08
CA ILE A 51 5.70 -11.17 -31.14
C ILE A 51 4.63 -11.95 -31.93
N ASP A 52 3.44 -11.35 -32.02
CA ASP A 52 2.25 -11.81 -32.75
C ASP A 52 1.57 -13.08 -32.20
N ASN A 53 1.92 -13.52 -30.98
CA ASN A 53 1.21 -14.61 -30.32
C ASN A 53 0.21 -14.09 -29.29
N GLN A 54 -1.04 -14.49 -29.46
CA GLN A 54 -2.07 -14.39 -28.43
C GLN A 54 -2.32 -15.77 -27.83
N TYR A 55 -2.43 -15.84 -26.52
CA TYR A 55 -2.78 -17.06 -25.82
C TYR A 55 -3.87 -16.80 -24.78
N VAL A 56 -4.91 -17.65 -24.77
CA VAL A 56 -6.14 -17.41 -24.02
C VAL A 56 -6.47 -18.59 -23.10
N PHE A 57 -6.67 -18.29 -21.83
CA PHE A 57 -7.33 -19.14 -20.85
C PHE A 57 -8.76 -18.65 -20.65
N GLU A 58 -9.72 -19.46 -21.05
CA GLU A 58 -11.15 -19.17 -20.97
C GLU A 58 -11.88 -20.39 -20.40
N ASP A 59 -12.77 -20.14 -19.44
CA ASP A 59 -13.63 -21.14 -18.80
C ASP A 59 -12.85 -22.35 -18.22
N ARG A 60 -11.79 -22.07 -17.45
CA ARG A 60 -10.90 -23.09 -16.87
C ARG A 60 -10.98 -23.16 -15.35
N THR A 61 -10.84 -24.35 -14.80
CA THR A 61 -10.63 -24.54 -13.36
C THR A 61 -9.36 -25.34 -13.14
N PHE A 62 -8.43 -24.76 -12.40
CA PHE A 62 -7.18 -25.38 -12.00
C PHE A 62 -7.22 -25.63 -10.50
N ASN A 63 -6.98 -26.87 -10.09
CA ASN A 63 -7.11 -27.27 -8.70
C ASN A 63 -5.87 -28.04 -8.24
N GLY A 64 -5.28 -27.65 -7.11
CA GLY A 64 -4.20 -28.38 -6.47
C GLY A 64 -2.88 -28.36 -7.24
N CYS A 65 -2.67 -27.36 -8.11
CA CYS A 65 -1.43 -27.24 -8.87
C CYS A 65 -0.30 -26.72 -7.98
N LYS A 66 0.76 -27.52 -7.85
CA LYS A 66 1.87 -27.23 -6.93
C LYS A 66 3.20 -27.18 -7.64
N ASN A 67 3.99 -26.17 -7.28
CA ASN A 67 5.31 -25.95 -7.84
C ASN A 67 6.34 -25.51 -6.79
N TYR A 68 7.30 -26.39 -6.50
CA TYR A 68 8.38 -26.15 -5.55
C TYR A 68 9.76 -26.06 -6.22
N ASP A 69 9.77 -25.96 -7.55
CA ASP A 69 11.02 -25.93 -8.30
C ASP A 69 11.61 -24.52 -8.20
N TYR A 70 12.83 -24.45 -7.66
CA TYR A 70 13.56 -23.21 -7.35
C TYR A 70 13.77 -22.29 -8.58
N TYR A 71 13.60 -22.85 -9.79
CA TYR A 71 13.74 -22.14 -11.06
C TYR A 71 12.41 -21.81 -11.75
N SER A 72 11.26 -22.16 -11.16
CA SER A 72 9.94 -21.75 -11.69
C SER A 72 9.03 -21.11 -10.68
N VAL A 73 8.35 -20.12 -11.26
CA VAL A 73 7.63 -19.04 -10.64
C VAL A 73 6.39 -19.48 -9.86
N GLY A 74 5.38 -19.84 -10.66
CA GLY A 74 3.97 -19.99 -10.28
C GLY A 74 3.40 -21.41 -10.37
N GLY A 75 2.24 -21.60 -9.75
CA GLY A 75 1.72 -22.93 -9.44
C GLY A 75 0.95 -23.54 -10.59
N VAL A 76 0.03 -22.77 -11.19
CA VAL A 76 -0.60 -23.17 -12.44
C VAL A 76 0.20 -22.64 -13.62
N VAL A 77 0.39 -21.32 -13.67
CA VAL A 77 1.02 -20.61 -14.79
C VAL A 77 2.27 -19.88 -14.32
N ASP A 78 3.35 -20.04 -15.08
CA ASP A 78 4.56 -19.22 -15.00
C ASP A 78 4.87 -18.73 -16.40
N ILE A 79 4.75 -17.42 -16.64
CA ILE A 79 4.76 -16.84 -17.99
C ILE A 79 5.60 -15.57 -18.14
N ARG A 80 6.28 -15.48 -19.29
CA ARG A 80 7.00 -14.28 -19.75
C ARG A 80 6.40 -13.76 -21.05
N ILE A 81 5.86 -12.57 -21.04
CA ILE A 81 5.18 -11.95 -22.19
C ILE A 81 6.08 -10.86 -22.75
N ASN A 82 6.56 -11.04 -23.99
CA ASN A 82 7.46 -10.08 -24.65
C ASN A 82 6.69 -9.21 -25.66
N SER A 83 7.42 -8.30 -26.32
CA SER A 83 6.89 -7.42 -27.36
C SER A 83 5.95 -8.14 -28.32
N GLY A 84 4.74 -7.60 -28.51
CA GLY A 84 3.71 -8.14 -29.41
C GLY A 84 3.04 -9.43 -28.93
N GLY A 85 3.42 -9.96 -27.77
CA GLY A 85 2.76 -11.08 -27.12
C GLY A 85 1.60 -10.62 -26.24
N GLU A 86 0.53 -11.41 -26.22
CA GLU A 86 -0.65 -11.16 -25.40
C GLU A 86 -1.07 -12.43 -24.66
N PHE A 87 -1.24 -12.35 -23.35
CA PHE A 87 -1.83 -13.41 -22.53
C PHE A 87 -3.14 -12.94 -21.91
N ILE A 88 -4.19 -13.71 -22.14
CA ILE A 88 -5.54 -13.38 -21.70
C ILE A 88 -6.06 -14.48 -20.79
N ILE A 89 -6.54 -14.08 -19.61
CA ILE A 89 -7.42 -14.89 -18.77
C ILE A 89 -8.81 -14.25 -18.85
N ASN A 90 -9.83 -15.03 -19.21
CA ASN A 90 -11.21 -14.56 -19.35
C ASN A 90 -12.20 -15.69 -19.06
N GLY A 91 -13.49 -15.45 -19.34
CA GLY A 91 -14.58 -16.37 -19.04
C GLY A 91 -14.73 -16.56 -17.53
N THR A 92 -15.17 -17.74 -17.12
CA THR A 92 -15.20 -18.14 -15.71
C THR A 92 -13.96 -18.99 -15.40
N THR A 93 -12.89 -18.34 -14.92
CA THR A 93 -11.61 -19.01 -14.66
C THR A 93 -11.27 -19.04 -13.18
N SER A 94 -10.88 -20.20 -12.66
CA SER A 94 -10.62 -20.41 -11.22
C SER A 94 -9.30 -21.12 -10.96
N PHE A 95 -8.54 -20.60 -10.00
CA PHE A 95 -7.33 -21.18 -9.43
C PHE A 95 -7.63 -21.54 -7.98
N ILE A 96 -7.54 -22.82 -7.63
CA ILE A 96 -7.98 -23.36 -6.34
C ILE A 96 -6.84 -24.16 -5.72
N GLU A 97 -6.50 -23.89 -4.46
CA GLU A 97 -5.50 -24.65 -3.70
C GLU A 97 -4.14 -24.77 -4.42
N CYS A 98 -3.81 -23.77 -5.23
CA CYS A 98 -2.56 -23.74 -6.00
C CYS A 98 -1.43 -23.17 -5.14
N GLU A 99 -0.25 -23.76 -5.24
CA GLU A 99 0.88 -23.45 -4.35
C GLU A 99 2.17 -23.30 -5.16
N ALA A 100 2.90 -22.21 -4.96
CA ALA A 100 4.14 -21.96 -5.69
C ALA A 100 5.11 -21.04 -4.97
N GLU A 101 6.34 -20.99 -5.46
CA GLU A 101 7.34 -20.03 -4.97
C GLU A 101 6.88 -18.57 -5.13
N THR A 102 6.20 -18.24 -6.21
CA THR A 102 5.76 -16.88 -6.57
C THR A 102 4.43 -16.93 -7.30
N GLY A 103 3.37 -16.33 -6.77
CA GLY A 103 2.06 -16.39 -7.41
C GLY A 103 1.50 -17.80 -7.39
N GLY A 104 0.85 -18.18 -6.28
CA GLY A 104 0.36 -19.55 -6.07
C GLY A 104 -0.46 -20.10 -7.24
N GLY A 105 -1.30 -19.30 -7.88
CA GLY A 105 -1.96 -19.63 -9.14
C GLY A 105 -1.18 -19.15 -10.37
N LEU A 106 -0.84 -17.87 -10.42
CA LEU A 106 -0.28 -17.20 -11.60
C LEU A 106 0.97 -16.39 -11.27
N SER A 107 2.07 -16.65 -11.98
CA SER A 107 3.27 -15.83 -12.07
C SER A 107 3.39 -15.26 -13.48
N ALA A 108 3.30 -13.94 -13.63
CA ALA A 108 3.42 -13.27 -14.93
C ALA A 108 4.48 -12.15 -14.90
N PHE A 109 5.44 -12.23 -15.82
CA PHE A 109 6.39 -11.17 -16.14
C PHE A 109 6.06 -10.58 -17.51
N VAL A 110 5.76 -9.29 -17.56
CA VAL A 110 5.37 -8.56 -18.77
C VAL A 110 6.52 -7.61 -19.14
N PHE A 111 7.21 -7.95 -20.23
CA PHE A 111 8.39 -7.25 -20.77
C PHE A 111 7.98 -6.25 -21.87
N PRO A 112 8.91 -5.41 -22.38
CA PRO A 112 8.57 -4.31 -23.27
C PRO A 112 7.61 -4.66 -24.41
N GLY A 113 6.47 -3.97 -24.46
CA GLY A 113 5.42 -4.15 -25.47
C GLY A 113 4.58 -5.42 -25.32
N GLY A 114 4.73 -6.18 -24.23
CA GLY A 114 3.86 -7.29 -23.88
C GLY A 114 2.58 -6.84 -23.18
N ILE A 115 1.53 -7.65 -23.30
CA ILE A 115 0.20 -7.36 -22.75
C ILE A 115 -0.30 -8.54 -21.90
N LEU A 116 -0.67 -8.26 -20.65
CA LEU A 116 -1.43 -9.17 -19.79
C LEU A 116 -2.84 -8.64 -19.57
N SER A 117 -3.85 -9.47 -19.80
CA SER A 117 -5.25 -9.14 -19.56
C SER A 117 -5.89 -10.23 -18.70
N ILE A 118 -6.24 -9.91 -17.45
CA ILE A 118 -7.06 -10.76 -16.59
C ILE A 118 -8.44 -10.14 -16.52
N SER A 119 -9.47 -10.85 -16.96
CA SER A 119 -10.82 -10.33 -17.13
C SER A 119 -11.87 -11.41 -16.86
N GLY A 120 -13.14 -11.13 -17.16
CA GLY A 120 -14.24 -12.07 -16.92
C GLY A 120 -14.52 -12.26 -15.43
N ILE A 121 -14.94 -13.47 -15.04
CA ILE A 121 -15.06 -13.87 -13.63
C ILE A 121 -13.84 -14.72 -13.29
N THR A 122 -12.82 -14.11 -12.71
CA THR A 122 -11.57 -14.79 -12.34
C THR A 122 -11.44 -14.90 -10.83
N THR A 123 -11.17 -16.10 -10.32
CA THR A 123 -11.06 -16.33 -8.87
C THR A 123 -9.78 -17.07 -8.50
N PHE A 124 -9.09 -16.59 -7.46
CA PHE A 124 -7.99 -17.28 -6.79
C PHE A 124 -8.45 -17.64 -5.38
N THR A 125 -8.52 -18.92 -5.04
CA THR A 125 -9.06 -19.40 -3.77
C THR A 125 -8.07 -20.33 -3.09
N ASP A 126 -7.77 -20.04 -1.82
CA ASP A 126 -6.86 -20.84 -1.00
C ASP A 126 -5.48 -21.04 -1.65
N CYS A 127 -5.03 -20.09 -2.48
CA CYS A 127 -3.73 -20.15 -3.12
C CYS A 127 -2.61 -19.71 -2.17
N ILE A 128 -1.45 -20.33 -2.30
CA ILE A 128 -0.30 -20.10 -1.42
C ILE A 128 0.92 -19.69 -2.26
N GLY A 129 1.48 -18.54 -1.92
CA GLY A 129 2.75 -18.04 -2.44
C GLY A 129 3.81 -18.20 -1.35
N LEU A 130 4.87 -18.96 -1.63
CA LEU A 130 5.90 -19.21 -0.64
C LEU A 130 6.77 -17.99 -0.44
N HIS A 131 7.11 -17.22 -1.49
CA HIS A 131 7.95 -16.02 -1.41
C HIS A 131 7.26 -14.69 -1.71
N VAL A 132 6.35 -14.63 -2.68
CA VAL A 132 5.59 -13.42 -3.04
C VAL A 132 4.26 -13.80 -3.69
N GLY A 133 3.21 -13.02 -3.43
CA GLY A 133 1.90 -13.12 -4.12
C GLY A 133 1.18 -14.44 -3.87
N GLY A 134 0.26 -14.48 -2.91
CA GLY A 134 -0.35 -15.77 -2.55
C GLY A 134 -1.20 -16.38 -3.66
N GLY A 135 -2.03 -15.58 -4.33
CA GLY A 135 -2.77 -15.99 -5.53
C GLY A 135 -2.02 -15.66 -6.82
N CYS A 136 -1.52 -14.44 -6.93
CA CYS A 136 -0.98 -13.93 -8.18
C CYS A 136 0.26 -13.06 -7.96
N PHE A 137 1.19 -13.15 -8.91
CA PHE A 137 2.32 -12.26 -9.08
C PHE A 137 2.29 -11.64 -10.49
N ILE A 138 2.44 -10.30 -10.56
CA ILE A 138 2.49 -9.55 -11.82
C ILE A 138 3.66 -8.56 -11.79
N GLY A 139 4.66 -8.77 -12.63
CA GLY A 139 5.73 -7.81 -12.90
C GLY A 139 5.52 -7.12 -14.24
N VAL A 140 5.52 -5.80 -14.29
CA VAL A 140 5.34 -5.00 -15.51
C VAL A 140 6.57 -4.12 -15.74
N GLU A 141 7.21 -4.28 -16.89
CA GLU A 141 8.49 -3.63 -17.17
C GLU A 141 8.54 -2.93 -18.53
N ASN A 142 9.06 -1.70 -18.51
CA ASN A 142 9.52 -0.93 -19.66
C ASN A 142 8.56 -0.91 -20.87
N ARG A 143 7.47 -0.12 -20.82
CA ARG A 143 6.44 0.00 -21.88
C ARG A 143 5.54 -1.23 -22.03
N ALA A 144 5.41 -2.02 -20.97
CA ALA A 144 4.48 -3.13 -20.89
C ALA A 144 3.14 -2.71 -20.28
N THR A 145 2.09 -3.49 -20.50
CA THR A 145 0.78 -3.23 -19.87
C THR A 145 0.19 -4.50 -19.28
N ALA A 146 -0.28 -4.39 -18.04
CA ALA A 146 -1.11 -5.40 -17.40
C ALA A 146 -2.43 -4.78 -16.96
N THR A 147 -3.54 -5.43 -17.29
CA THR A 147 -4.88 -5.04 -16.84
C THR A 147 -5.51 -6.19 -16.07
N VAL A 148 -6.01 -5.88 -14.88
CA VAL A 148 -6.87 -6.75 -14.10
C VAL A 148 -8.24 -6.09 -14.07
N SER A 149 -9.24 -6.75 -14.66
CA SER A 149 -10.59 -6.22 -14.87
C SER A 149 -11.66 -7.30 -14.68
N GLY A 150 -12.92 -6.96 -15.01
CA GLY A 150 -14.07 -7.82 -14.75
C GLY A 150 -14.37 -7.99 -13.26
N ILE A 151 -14.71 -9.21 -12.86
CA ILE A 151 -14.91 -9.61 -11.47
C ILE A 151 -13.72 -10.50 -11.09
N CYS A 152 -12.67 -9.89 -10.52
CA CYS A 152 -11.47 -10.60 -10.10
C CYS A 152 -11.45 -10.71 -8.57
N THR A 153 -11.47 -11.94 -8.03
CA THR A 153 -11.58 -12.18 -6.58
C THR A 153 -10.46 -13.07 -6.05
N PHE A 154 -9.81 -12.63 -4.97
CA PHE A 154 -8.84 -13.39 -4.20
C PHE A 154 -9.46 -13.74 -2.85
N ILE A 155 -9.51 -15.03 -2.50
CA ILE A 155 -10.16 -15.54 -1.30
C ILE A 155 -9.19 -16.41 -0.53
N ARG A 156 -8.90 -16.04 0.72
CA ARG A 156 -8.02 -16.79 1.64
C ARG A 156 -6.63 -17.11 1.06
N CYS A 157 -6.19 -16.33 0.08
CA CYS A 157 -4.85 -16.45 -0.45
C CYS A 157 -3.82 -15.99 0.59
N THR A 158 -2.69 -16.70 0.66
CA THR A 158 -1.67 -16.46 1.68
C THR A 158 -0.27 -16.35 1.09
N CYS A 159 0.49 -15.36 1.53
CA CYS A 159 1.94 -15.28 1.29
C CYS A 159 2.73 -15.57 2.58
N LEU A 160 3.59 -16.60 2.55
CA LEU A 160 4.29 -17.08 3.75
C LEU A 160 5.59 -16.32 4.06
N TYR A 161 6.23 -15.72 3.07
CA TYR A 161 7.50 -15.00 3.26
C TYR A 161 7.32 -13.50 3.58
N PRO A 162 8.34 -12.84 4.16
CA PRO A 162 8.26 -11.43 4.55
C PRO A 162 8.05 -10.39 3.45
N SER A 163 8.13 -10.77 2.18
CA SER A 163 7.77 -9.91 1.05
C SER A 163 6.47 -10.44 0.48
N GLY A 164 5.32 -9.76 0.51
CA GLY A 164 4.23 -10.29 -0.32
C GLY A 164 2.82 -9.87 0.00
N GLY A 165 2.05 -9.45 -1.01
CA GLY A 165 0.61 -9.31 -0.90
C GLY A 165 -0.10 -10.65 -0.87
N GLY A 166 -0.82 -10.95 0.22
CA GLY A 166 -1.42 -12.28 0.46
C GLY A 166 -2.29 -12.79 -0.67
N GLY A 167 -3.05 -11.93 -1.34
CA GLY A 167 -3.70 -12.21 -2.63
C GLY A 167 -2.79 -11.94 -3.82
N MET A 168 -2.23 -10.73 -3.91
CA MET A 168 -1.47 -10.30 -5.08
C MET A 168 -0.19 -9.55 -4.71
N TYR A 169 0.92 -9.92 -5.34
CA TYR A 169 2.12 -9.08 -5.36
C TYR A 169 2.33 -8.52 -6.76
N SER A 170 2.62 -7.23 -6.86
CA SER A 170 2.91 -6.60 -8.14
C SER A 170 4.04 -5.58 -8.07
N TYR A 171 4.71 -5.39 -9.20
CA TYR A 171 5.60 -4.26 -9.40
C TYR A 171 5.45 -3.70 -10.81
N VAL A 172 5.60 -2.38 -10.93
CA VAL A 172 5.55 -1.64 -12.21
C VAL A 172 6.76 -0.74 -12.27
N GLN A 173 7.64 -0.99 -13.24
CA GLN A 173 8.87 -0.23 -13.40
C GLN A 173 9.19 0.11 -14.85
N GLY A 174 9.74 1.30 -15.08
CA GLY A 174 10.15 1.77 -16.39
C GLY A 174 9.10 2.65 -17.07
N ASP A 175 9.57 3.56 -17.91
CA ASP A 175 8.78 4.51 -18.70
C ASP A 175 7.63 3.82 -19.47
N GLN A 176 6.44 4.42 -19.38
CA GLN A 176 5.18 3.95 -20.00
C GLN A 176 4.71 2.55 -19.58
N SER A 177 5.23 2.01 -18.48
CA SER A 177 4.76 0.73 -17.93
C SER A 177 3.52 0.96 -17.11
N LEU A 178 2.50 0.12 -17.31
CA LEU A 178 1.16 0.39 -16.80
C LEU A 178 0.53 -0.85 -16.18
N LEU A 179 0.15 -0.75 -14.92
CA LEU A 179 -0.77 -1.70 -14.27
C LEU A 179 -2.11 -1.00 -14.03
N ILE A 180 -3.19 -1.62 -14.50
CA ILE A 180 -4.55 -1.10 -14.38
C ILE A 180 -5.41 -2.08 -13.60
N PHE A 181 -6.08 -1.56 -12.58
CA PHE A 181 -7.19 -2.20 -11.88
C PHE A 181 -8.49 -1.56 -12.36
N ASP A 182 -9.25 -2.31 -13.13
CA ASP A 182 -10.51 -1.89 -13.76
C ASP A 182 -11.69 -2.73 -13.24
N ASP A 183 -12.92 -2.25 -13.38
CA ASP A 183 -14.15 -2.90 -12.90
C ASP A 183 -14.20 -3.25 -11.39
N LEU A 184 -14.24 -4.54 -10.99
CA LEU A 184 -14.39 -4.97 -9.59
C LEU A 184 -13.31 -5.97 -9.20
N ILE A 185 -12.45 -5.56 -8.28
CA ILE A 185 -11.34 -6.38 -7.78
C ILE A 185 -11.48 -6.52 -6.27
N THR A 186 -11.53 -7.75 -5.77
CA THR A 186 -11.88 -8.02 -4.37
C THR A 186 -10.88 -8.97 -3.72
N PHE A 187 -10.40 -8.62 -2.54
CA PHE A 187 -9.53 -9.44 -1.68
C PHE A 187 -10.29 -9.75 -0.39
N ILE A 188 -10.49 -11.03 -0.08
CA ILE A 188 -11.26 -11.50 1.09
C ILE A 188 -10.40 -12.46 1.89
N ASP A 189 -10.24 -12.19 3.18
CA ASP A 189 -9.53 -13.06 4.13
C ASP A 189 -8.07 -13.37 3.70
N CYS A 190 -7.47 -12.50 2.88
CA CYS A 190 -6.09 -12.67 2.42
C CYS A 190 -5.10 -12.32 3.54
N GLN A 191 -3.99 -13.04 3.57
CA GLN A 191 -2.98 -12.85 4.61
C GLN A 191 -1.56 -12.81 4.05
N SER A 192 -0.74 -11.92 4.61
CA SER A 192 0.71 -11.98 4.44
C SER A 192 1.44 -11.86 5.75
N SER A 193 2.72 -12.25 5.75
CA SER A 193 3.50 -12.21 6.97
C SER A 193 3.98 -10.81 7.36
N ASN A 194 4.30 -9.93 6.39
CA ASN A 194 5.00 -8.67 6.67
C ASN A 194 4.74 -7.50 5.70
N SER A 195 3.98 -7.65 4.62
CA SER A 195 3.66 -6.51 3.74
C SER A 195 2.38 -6.78 2.98
N GLY A 196 1.33 -5.98 3.10
CA GLY A 196 0.12 -6.13 2.28
C GLY A 196 -0.68 -7.40 2.58
N GLY A 197 -1.65 -7.38 3.48
CA GLY A 197 -2.42 -8.60 3.77
C GLY A 197 -3.21 -9.09 2.55
N GLY A 198 -3.82 -8.17 1.81
CA GLY A 198 -4.47 -8.43 0.52
C GLY A 198 -3.52 -8.27 -0.66
N ALA A 199 -2.86 -7.12 -0.78
CA ALA A 199 -1.98 -6.85 -1.90
C ALA A 199 -0.74 -6.04 -1.49
N THR A 200 0.35 -6.25 -2.22
CA THR A 200 1.55 -5.41 -2.17
C THR A 200 1.86 -4.93 -3.56
N LEU A 201 2.11 -3.63 -3.72
CA LEU A 201 2.43 -3.02 -5.00
C LEU A 201 3.63 -2.08 -4.88
N TRP A 202 4.57 -2.23 -5.82
CA TRP A 202 5.73 -1.35 -5.99
C TRP A 202 5.62 -0.60 -7.31
N VAL A 203 5.77 0.72 -7.28
CA VAL A 203 5.79 1.56 -8.48
C VAL A 203 7.08 2.38 -8.48
N SER A 204 7.85 2.29 -9.55
CA SER A 204 9.16 2.92 -9.64
C SER A 204 9.54 3.22 -11.09
N GLU A 205 10.63 3.97 -11.27
CA GLU A 205 11.27 4.22 -12.57
C GLU A 205 10.28 4.71 -13.65
N LEU A 206 9.42 5.67 -13.32
CA LEU A 206 8.37 6.20 -14.22
C LEU A 206 7.21 5.24 -14.53
N GLY A 207 7.11 4.12 -13.82
CA GLY A 207 5.97 3.21 -13.89
C GLY A 207 4.67 3.88 -13.42
N THR A 208 3.53 3.38 -13.90
CA THR A 208 2.21 3.92 -13.56
C THR A 208 1.29 2.82 -13.04
N PHE A 209 0.65 3.07 -11.91
CA PHE A 209 -0.47 2.27 -11.41
C PHE A 209 -1.77 3.07 -11.47
N LYS A 210 -2.83 2.45 -11.98
CA LYS A 210 -4.16 3.05 -12.07
C LYS A 210 -5.23 2.18 -11.44
N VAL A 211 -6.12 2.82 -10.68
CA VAL A 211 -7.41 2.25 -10.28
C VAL A 211 -8.50 3.04 -10.98
N LEU A 212 -9.21 2.37 -11.88
CA LEU A 212 -10.36 2.90 -12.62
C LEU A 212 -11.68 2.37 -12.05
N GLY A 213 -11.66 1.14 -11.55
CA GLY A 213 -12.81 0.45 -10.95
C GLY A 213 -12.90 0.55 -9.43
N ASN A 214 -13.65 -0.38 -8.84
CA ASN A 214 -13.85 -0.55 -7.41
C ASN A 214 -12.94 -1.66 -6.89
N VAL A 215 -12.06 -1.31 -5.96
CA VAL A 215 -11.14 -2.25 -5.30
C VAL A 215 -11.55 -2.42 -3.84
N VAL A 216 -11.78 -3.66 -3.41
CA VAL A 216 -12.28 -3.97 -2.07
C VAL A 216 -11.32 -4.90 -1.35
N PHE A 217 -10.89 -4.50 -0.17
CA PHE A 217 -10.16 -5.34 0.79
C PHE A 217 -11.06 -5.62 1.98
N ASN A 218 -11.38 -6.89 2.22
CA ASN A 218 -12.27 -7.33 3.28
C ASN A 218 -11.54 -8.35 4.16
N ASN A 219 -11.39 -8.02 5.44
CA ASN A 219 -10.80 -8.88 6.46
C ASN A 219 -9.38 -9.38 6.11
N CYS A 220 -8.62 -8.56 5.37
CA CYS A 220 -7.24 -8.86 5.04
C CYS A 220 -6.31 -8.52 6.22
N SER A 221 -5.22 -9.28 6.39
CA SER A 221 -4.32 -9.05 7.52
C SER A 221 -2.84 -9.23 7.22
N CYS A 222 -2.00 -8.42 7.86
CA CYS A 222 -0.55 -8.51 7.81
C CYS A 222 0.01 -8.45 9.25
N PRO A 223 0.14 -9.59 9.98
CA PRO A 223 0.34 -9.55 11.42
C PRO A 223 1.66 -8.93 11.92
N LYS A 224 2.71 -8.85 11.11
CA LYS A 224 4.05 -8.38 11.58
C LYS A 224 4.60 -7.20 10.79
N GLY A 225 3.75 -6.51 10.04
CA GLY A 225 4.22 -5.66 8.96
C GLY A 225 3.44 -4.39 8.78
N GLN A 226 2.97 -4.20 7.55
CA GLN A 226 2.38 -2.96 7.09
C GLN A 226 1.35 -3.20 5.99
N GLY A 227 0.30 -2.38 5.97
CA GLY A 227 -0.78 -2.46 4.99
C GLY A 227 -1.62 -3.73 5.17
N GLY A 228 -2.51 -3.77 6.16
CA GLY A 228 -3.34 -4.96 6.40
C GLY A 228 -4.21 -5.33 5.19
N GLY A 229 -4.70 -4.34 4.44
CA GLY A 229 -5.28 -4.54 3.11
C GLY A 229 -4.25 -4.41 2.00
N LEU A 230 -3.71 -3.20 1.84
CA LEU A 230 -2.77 -2.86 0.77
C LEU A 230 -1.52 -2.20 1.33
N TYR A 231 -0.36 -2.67 0.89
CA TYR A 231 0.91 -1.97 1.03
C TYR A 231 1.36 -1.44 -0.34
N LEU A 232 1.43 -0.12 -0.47
CA LEU A 232 1.80 0.55 -1.71
C LEU A 232 3.06 1.38 -1.50
N VAL A 233 4.08 1.10 -2.32
CA VAL A 233 5.35 1.82 -2.30
C VAL A 233 5.59 2.49 -3.63
N GLN A 234 5.88 3.78 -3.57
CA GLN A 234 6.38 4.53 -4.71
C GLN A 234 7.83 4.96 -4.46
N SER A 235 8.76 4.45 -5.26
CA SER A 235 10.19 4.71 -5.10
C SER A 235 10.88 4.98 -6.43
N ASP A 236 11.00 6.26 -6.81
CA ASP A 236 11.94 6.66 -7.85
C ASP A 236 13.29 7.03 -7.23
N PHE A 237 14.37 6.92 -7.99
CA PHE A 237 15.65 7.49 -7.60
C PHE A 237 16.15 8.38 -8.76
N MET A 238 16.46 9.64 -8.46
CA MET A 238 17.30 10.50 -9.34
C MET A 238 16.70 10.93 -10.69
N THR A 239 15.40 11.27 -10.79
CA THR A 239 14.80 11.80 -12.04
C THR A 239 13.91 13.03 -11.79
N SER A 240 13.78 13.91 -12.79
CA SER A 240 12.85 15.05 -12.77
C SER A 240 11.39 14.65 -13.03
N GLU A 241 11.19 13.43 -13.52
CA GLU A 241 9.92 12.77 -13.74
C GLU A 241 9.80 11.64 -12.73
N SER A 242 8.60 11.33 -12.26
CA SER A 242 8.35 10.31 -11.25
C SER A 242 7.34 9.28 -11.76
N SER A 243 7.38 8.10 -11.15
CA SER A 243 6.29 7.14 -11.17
C SER A 243 4.99 7.76 -10.67
N ASP A 244 3.88 7.16 -11.07
CA ASP A 244 2.56 7.74 -10.87
C ASP A 244 1.55 6.71 -10.33
N VAL A 245 0.69 7.18 -9.44
CA VAL A 245 -0.38 6.40 -8.80
C VAL A 245 -1.67 7.19 -8.95
N GLN A 246 -2.60 6.70 -9.76
CA GLN A 246 -3.87 7.36 -10.05
C GLN A 246 -5.04 6.50 -9.57
N ILE A 247 -5.82 6.97 -8.60
CA ILE A 247 -7.00 6.28 -8.06
C ILE A 247 -8.25 7.06 -8.46
N SER A 248 -8.64 6.96 -9.74
CA SER A 248 -9.87 7.56 -10.27
C SER A 248 -11.15 6.79 -9.89
N GLY A 249 -11.00 5.51 -9.54
CA GLY A 249 -12.08 4.67 -9.01
C GLY A 249 -12.24 4.74 -7.49
N GLU A 250 -12.86 3.74 -6.89
CA GLU A 250 -13.07 3.67 -5.43
C GLU A 250 -12.20 2.58 -4.79
N MET A 251 -11.63 2.85 -3.60
CA MET A 251 -11.04 1.80 -2.77
C MET A 251 -11.72 1.71 -1.40
N THR A 252 -12.06 0.49 -1.00
CA THR A 252 -12.72 0.21 0.29
C THR A 252 -11.92 -0.81 1.09
N PHE A 253 -11.70 -0.52 2.37
CA PHE A 253 -11.02 -1.37 3.33
C PHE A 253 -11.96 -1.64 4.50
N TYR A 254 -12.33 -2.90 4.70
CA TYR A 254 -13.21 -3.35 5.78
C TYR A 254 -12.50 -4.35 6.66
N ASN A 255 -12.43 -4.07 7.96
CA ASN A 255 -11.84 -4.93 8.99
C ASN A 255 -10.41 -5.42 8.65
N CYS A 256 -9.65 -4.61 7.90
CA CYS A 256 -8.26 -4.91 7.60
C CYS A 256 -7.36 -4.61 8.80
N SER A 257 -6.34 -5.44 9.04
CA SER A 257 -5.54 -5.30 10.26
C SER A 257 -4.05 -5.60 10.12
N VAL A 258 -3.28 -4.91 10.95
CA VAL A 258 -1.87 -5.17 11.18
C VAL A 258 -1.69 -5.32 12.69
N LEU A 259 -1.54 -6.57 13.15
CA LEU A 259 -1.58 -6.94 14.57
C LEU A 259 -0.17 -7.14 15.15
N ASP A 260 0.73 -6.20 14.88
CA ASP A 260 2.09 -6.33 15.39
C ASP A 260 2.16 -5.90 16.86
N GLN A 261 2.79 -6.69 17.72
CA GLN A 261 3.00 -6.34 19.12
C GLN A 261 4.36 -5.69 19.37
N GLU A 262 5.21 -5.56 18.34
CA GLU A 262 6.48 -4.85 18.46
C GLU A 262 6.29 -3.33 18.26
N SER A 263 6.95 -2.55 19.10
CA SER A 263 7.01 -1.09 18.99
C SER A 263 7.76 -0.70 17.71
N HIS A 264 7.21 0.23 16.90
CA HIS A 264 7.71 0.74 15.60
C HIS A 264 7.38 -0.10 14.34
N SER A 265 6.62 -1.17 14.47
CA SER A 265 5.97 -1.86 13.35
C SER A 265 4.46 -1.73 13.50
N GLY A 266 3.68 -2.28 12.56
CA GLY A 266 2.23 -2.17 12.64
C GLY A 266 1.67 -0.95 11.90
N LEU A 267 2.02 -0.75 10.64
CA LEU A 267 1.69 0.48 9.89
C LEU A 267 0.46 0.26 8.99
N GLY A 268 -0.59 1.06 9.16
CA GLY A 268 -1.69 1.13 8.18
C GLY A 268 -2.57 -0.11 8.16
N GLY A 269 -3.66 -0.12 8.92
CA GLY A 269 -4.53 -1.30 9.03
C GLY A 269 -5.23 -1.64 7.72
N GLY A 270 -5.77 -0.63 7.04
CA GLY A 270 -6.27 -0.76 5.67
C GLY A 270 -5.16 -0.58 4.65
N LEU A 271 -4.55 0.61 4.66
CA LEU A 271 -3.60 1.04 3.65
C LEU A 271 -2.32 1.58 4.30
N CYS A 272 -1.17 1.12 3.82
CA CYS A 272 0.11 1.74 4.13
C CYS A 272 0.74 2.29 2.85
N LEU A 273 1.05 3.59 2.88
CA LEU A 273 1.60 4.37 1.78
C LEU A 273 3.01 4.86 2.13
N GLN A 274 3.98 4.55 1.27
CA GLN A 274 5.34 5.06 1.35
C GLN A 274 5.75 5.71 0.02
N PHE A 275 6.00 7.03 0.05
CA PHE A 275 6.36 7.81 -1.13
C PHE A 275 7.69 8.54 -0.91
N VAL A 276 8.55 8.51 -1.94
CA VAL A 276 9.90 9.11 -1.87
C VAL A 276 10.03 10.40 -2.69
N PHE A 277 9.14 10.69 -3.65
CA PHE A 277 9.27 11.84 -4.58
C PHE A 277 7.96 12.54 -4.91
N ASN A 278 8.06 13.72 -5.57
CA ASN A 278 6.92 14.49 -6.10
C ASN A 278 5.95 13.58 -6.83
N SER A 279 4.76 13.42 -6.26
CA SER A 279 3.67 12.65 -6.86
C SER A 279 2.39 13.46 -6.71
N THR A 280 1.49 13.33 -7.68
CA THR A 280 0.12 13.78 -7.52
C THR A 280 -0.72 12.53 -7.52
N VAL A 281 -1.13 12.11 -6.33
CA VAL A 281 -2.04 10.97 -6.23
C VAL A 281 -3.45 11.53 -6.30
N GLU A 282 -4.10 11.34 -7.44
CA GLU A 282 -5.53 11.64 -7.60
C GLU A 282 -6.33 10.53 -6.97
N ILE A 283 -7.22 10.88 -6.03
CA ILE A 283 -8.03 9.92 -5.30
C ILE A 283 -9.49 10.36 -5.37
N ASN A 284 -10.33 9.56 -6.03
CA ASN A 284 -11.77 9.81 -6.11
C ASN A 284 -12.45 9.43 -4.78
N LYS A 285 -12.33 8.17 -4.31
CA LYS A 285 -12.96 7.79 -3.04
C LYS A 285 -12.21 6.73 -2.25
N LEU A 286 -12.05 6.99 -0.95
CA LEU A 286 -11.52 6.03 0.02
C LEU A 286 -12.49 5.80 1.17
N THR A 287 -12.69 4.54 1.52
CA THR A 287 -13.49 4.15 2.69
C THR A 287 -12.70 3.17 3.54
N PHE A 288 -12.55 3.49 4.82
CA PHE A 288 -11.95 2.64 5.83
C PHE A 288 -12.97 2.38 6.92
N THR A 289 -13.19 1.11 7.28
CA THR A 289 -14.17 0.71 8.29
C THR A 289 -13.57 -0.38 9.17
N ASP A 290 -13.54 -0.12 10.48
CA ASP A 290 -13.06 -1.05 11.51
C ASP A 290 -11.61 -1.55 11.28
N CYS A 291 -10.80 -0.78 10.57
CA CYS A 291 -9.40 -1.11 10.32
C CYS A 291 -8.52 -0.86 11.56
N LYS A 292 -7.49 -1.70 11.76
CA LYS A 292 -6.68 -1.70 12.98
C LYS A 292 -5.19 -1.81 12.72
N ALA A 293 -4.40 -0.98 13.37
CA ALA A 293 -2.93 -1.03 13.32
C ALA A 293 -2.32 -0.44 14.59
N ASN A 294 -0.99 -0.45 14.70
CA ASN A 294 -0.33 0.32 15.76
C ASN A 294 -0.34 1.82 15.40
N TYR A 295 0.02 2.14 14.15
CA TYR A 295 0.02 3.49 13.60
C TYR A 295 -0.92 3.56 12.41
N GLY A 296 -1.86 4.50 12.42
CA GLY A 296 -2.77 4.69 11.29
C GLY A 296 -3.74 3.52 11.13
N GLY A 297 -4.73 3.41 12.02
CA GLY A 297 -5.67 2.28 12.01
C GLY A 297 -6.32 2.06 10.64
N GLY A 298 -6.74 3.11 9.96
CA GLY A 298 -7.14 3.07 8.55
C GLY A 298 -5.95 3.22 7.61
N LEU A 299 -5.28 4.37 7.69
CA LEU A 299 -4.23 4.79 6.76
C LEU A 299 -2.95 5.18 7.50
N TYR A 300 -1.82 4.60 7.08
CA TYR A 300 -0.50 5.11 7.41
C TYR A 300 0.15 5.74 6.19
N LEU A 301 0.65 6.96 6.34
CA LEU A 301 1.31 7.71 5.31
C LEU A 301 2.69 8.18 5.79
N ASN A 302 3.75 7.76 5.07
CA ASN A 302 5.10 8.27 5.23
C ASN A 302 5.58 8.92 3.94
N VAL A 303 5.91 10.20 4.08
CA VAL A 303 6.39 11.10 3.03
C VAL A 303 7.66 11.76 3.55
N SER A 304 8.79 11.11 3.31
CA SER A 304 10.08 11.58 3.83
C SER A 304 11.12 11.66 2.74
N TYR A 305 11.74 12.82 2.60
CA TYR A 305 12.93 12.99 1.79
C TYR A 305 14.19 12.99 2.68
N GLU A 306 14.96 11.91 2.63
CA GLU A 306 16.27 11.79 3.28
C GLU A 306 17.42 12.07 2.30
N GLN A 307 17.60 13.33 1.86
CA GLN A 307 18.85 13.70 1.17
C GLN A 307 19.37 15.09 1.50
N TYR A 308 20.70 15.21 1.35
CA TYR A 308 21.61 16.29 1.74
C TYR A 308 21.45 17.61 0.94
N TYR A 309 20.60 17.62 -0.09
CA TYR A 309 20.39 18.80 -0.94
C TYR A 309 18.92 19.25 -0.90
N PRO A 310 18.64 20.54 -0.65
CA PRO A 310 17.28 21.07 -0.67
C PRO A 310 16.76 21.08 -2.11
N VAL A 311 15.89 20.14 -2.45
CA VAL A 311 15.01 20.21 -3.61
C VAL A 311 13.63 20.58 -3.07
N ASP A 312 12.97 21.57 -3.67
CA ASP A 312 11.60 21.92 -3.30
C ASP A 312 10.68 20.78 -3.76
N CYS A 313 10.46 19.79 -2.88
CA CYS A 313 9.56 18.68 -3.13
C CYS A 313 8.15 19.05 -2.66
N LYS A 314 7.16 18.90 -3.55
CA LYS A 314 5.74 19.06 -3.25
C LYS A 314 5.06 17.72 -3.49
N LEU A 315 4.41 17.18 -2.46
CA LEU A 315 3.54 16.02 -2.59
C LEU A 315 2.10 16.51 -2.44
N LEU A 316 1.40 16.58 -3.56
CA LEU A 316 0.03 17.05 -3.60
C LEU A 316 -0.91 15.84 -3.65
N TYR A 317 -1.51 15.45 -2.54
CA TYR A 317 -2.68 14.57 -2.61
C TYR A 317 -3.89 15.44 -2.95
N THR A 318 -4.27 15.39 -4.23
CA THR A 318 -5.48 16.04 -4.69
C THR A 318 -6.61 15.02 -4.58
N PHE A 319 -7.45 15.13 -3.55
CA PHE A 319 -8.66 14.32 -3.47
C PHE A 319 -9.70 14.92 -4.41
N THR A 320 -10.01 14.22 -5.49
CA THR A 320 -11.11 14.61 -6.39
C THR A 320 -12.47 14.16 -5.88
N GLY A 321 -12.52 13.42 -4.76
CA GLY A 321 -13.75 13.12 -4.05
C GLY A 321 -13.59 12.92 -2.54
N SER A 322 -14.46 12.10 -1.94
CA SER A 322 -14.60 11.95 -0.48
C SER A 322 -13.69 10.88 0.15
N ALA A 323 -13.32 11.06 1.42
CA ALA A 323 -12.65 10.03 2.21
C ALA A 323 -13.34 9.83 3.56
N SER A 324 -13.50 8.58 4.00
CA SER A 324 -14.15 8.26 5.26
C SER A 324 -13.41 7.20 6.06
N PHE A 325 -13.33 7.42 7.37
CA PHE A 325 -12.71 6.54 8.36
C PHE A 325 -13.73 6.33 9.47
N TYR A 326 -14.21 5.09 9.61
CA TYR A 326 -15.21 4.72 10.62
C TYR A 326 -14.66 3.64 11.54
N GLY A 327 -14.64 3.89 12.85
CA GLY A 327 -14.26 2.87 13.84
C GLY A 327 -12.81 2.39 13.71
N CYS A 328 -11.95 3.15 13.03
CA CYS A 328 -10.54 2.79 12.86
C CYS A 328 -9.76 2.97 14.18
N GLU A 329 -8.83 2.06 14.46
CA GLU A 329 -8.15 1.99 15.75
C GLU A 329 -6.62 1.89 15.60
N ALA A 330 -5.91 2.83 16.25
CA ALA A 330 -4.49 2.74 16.54
C ALA A 330 -4.31 2.11 17.93
N GLN A 331 -4.04 0.81 17.94
CA GLN A 331 -4.20 -0.06 19.12
C GLN A 331 -3.17 0.21 20.23
N THR A 332 -1.96 0.56 19.83
CA THR A 332 -0.82 0.74 20.74
C THR A 332 -0.23 2.13 20.66
N GLU A 333 -0.36 2.81 19.52
CA GLU A 333 0.35 4.05 19.24
C GLU A 333 -0.61 5.16 18.77
N ASN A 334 -0.40 5.74 17.58
CA ASN A 334 -0.96 7.04 17.18
C ASN A 334 -1.78 6.97 15.89
N GLY A 335 -2.72 7.90 15.72
CA GLY A 335 -3.45 8.09 14.46
C GLY A 335 -4.51 7.01 14.26
N GLY A 336 -5.64 7.09 14.96
CA GLY A 336 -6.66 6.04 14.93
C GLY A 336 -7.26 5.84 13.54
N GLY A 337 -7.68 6.94 12.91
CA GLY A 337 -8.02 6.93 11.49
C GLY A 337 -6.77 6.94 10.61
N MET A 338 -5.93 7.96 10.81
CA MET A 338 -4.78 8.21 9.96
C MET A 338 -3.54 8.65 10.74
N TYR A 339 -2.38 8.13 10.34
CA TYR A 339 -1.07 8.59 10.77
C TYR A 339 -0.30 9.19 9.60
N ILE A 340 0.20 10.41 9.78
CA ILE A 340 0.96 11.13 8.77
C ILE A 340 2.34 11.50 9.33
N TYR A 341 3.37 11.11 8.60
CA TYR A 341 4.72 11.62 8.77
C TYR A 341 5.16 12.33 7.49
N VAL A 342 5.40 13.64 7.59
CA VAL A 342 5.84 14.48 6.47
C VAL A 342 7.12 15.23 6.86
N HIS A 343 8.14 15.20 6.01
CA HIS A 343 9.41 15.86 6.27
C HIS A 343 9.96 16.58 5.02
N ASN A 344 10.16 17.90 5.13
CA ASN A 344 10.67 18.77 4.05
C ASN A 344 9.76 18.84 2.80
N ILE A 345 8.45 18.67 2.97
CA ILE A 345 7.47 18.56 1.88
C ILE A 345 6.19 19.33 2.24
N ASP A 346 5.60 20.03 1.28
CA ASP A 346 4.23 20.53 1.37
C ASP A 346 3.25 19.37 1.16
N PHE A 347 2.30 19.23 2.08
CA PHE A 347 1.30 18.17 2.12
C PHE A 347 -0.11 18.75 2.19
N GLU A 348 -0.99 18.28 1.31
CA GLU A 348 -2.40 18.64 1.30
C GLU A 348 -3.21 17.34 1.25
N PHE A 349 -4.21 17.21 2.11
CA PHE A 349 -5.16 16.09 2.13
C PHE A 349 -6.56 16.68 2.16
N ASN A 350 -6.98 17.24 1.03
CA ASN A 350 -8.17 18.09 0.95
C ASN A 350 -9.04 17.67 -0.23
N PRO A 351 -10.37 17.64 -0.06
CA PRO A 351 -11.30 17.47 -1.18
C PRO A 351 -11.24 18.70 -2.08
N THR A 352 -11.25 18.49 -3.41
CA THR A 352 -11.26 19.59 -4.39
C THR A 352 -12.66 20.06 -4.74
N GLU A 353 -13.65 19.17 -4.66
CA GLU A 353 -15.02 19.48 -5.01
C GLU A 353 -15.74 20.23 -3.88
N THR A 354 -16.76 21.01 -4.25
CA THR A 354 -17.43 21.93 -3.33
C THR A 354 -18.21 21.23 -2.22
N ASP A 355 -18.78 20.06 -2.49
CA ASP A 355 -19.68 19.36 -1.56
C ASP A 355 -19.00 18.18 -0.81
N ASP A 356 -17.76 17.86 -1.17
CA ASP A 356 -17.05 16.72 -0.58
C ASP A 356 -16.39 17.06 0.75
N LEU A 357 -16.32 16.04 1.62
CA LEU A 357 -15.77 16.10 2.97
C LEU A 357 -14.83 14.93 3.21
N VAL A 358 -13.91 15.12 4.16
CA VAL A 358 -13.16 14.01 4.77
C VAL A 358 -13.70 13.78 6.17
N ILE A 359 -14.13 12.54 6.46
CA ILE A 359 -14.82 12.21 7.70
C ILE A 359 -14.01 11.20 8.51
N PHE A 360 -13.79 11.52 9.78
CA PHE A 360 -13.30 10.61 10.82
C PHE A 360 -14.43 10.47 11.84
N ASP A 361 -14.97 9.27 11.99
CA ASP A 361 -16.07 8.97 12.90
C ASP A 361 -15.70 7.79 13.80
N LYS A 362 -15.71 8.03 15.12
CA LYS A 362 -15.40 7.02 16.15
C LYS A 362 -14.03 6.38 15.99
N CYS A 363 -13.07 7.14 15.45
CA CYS A 363 -11.69 6.69 15.35
C CYS A 363 -10.99 6.84 16.70
N THR A 364 -10.17 5.86 17.08
CA THR A 364 -9.55 5.82 18.40
C THR A 364 -8.05 5.58 18.31
N ALA A 365 -7.26 6.28 19.11
CA ALA A 365 -5.83 6.08 19.22
C ALA A 365 -5.41 5.86 20.67
N LYS A 366 -4.50 4.93 20.91
CA LYS A 366 -4.00 4.68 22.26
C LYS A 366 -3.27 5.89 22.83
N LEU A 367 -2.44 6.54 22.03
CA LEU A 367 -1.61 7.67 22.44
C LEU A 367 -2.16 8.98 21.91
N SER A 368 -1.99 9.28 20.63
CA SER A 368 -2.32 10.62 20.14
C SER A 368 -3.05 10.59 18.80
N GLY A 369 -3.97 11.53 18.61
CA GLY A 369 -4.67 11.72 17.34
C GLY A 369 -5.68 10.62 17.05
N GLY A 370 -6.84 10.64 17.70
CA GLY A 370 -7.87 9.60 17.51
C GLY A 370 -8.36 9.56 16.06
N GLY A 371 -8.64 10.72 15.46
CA GLY A 371 -8.82 10.85 14.02
C GLY A 371 -7.48 10.83 13.28
N ILE A 372 -6.68 11.88 13.47
CA ILE A 372 -5.40 12.07 12.78
C ILE A 372 -4.27 12.32 13.77
N TYR A 373 -3.15 11.64 13.57
CA TYR A 373 -1.84 12.05 14.08
C TYR A 373 -1.00 12.60 12.94
N LEU A 374 -0.46 13.81 13.12
CA LEU A 374 0.45 14.45 12.18
C LEU A 374 1.79 14.75 12.83
N GLN A 375 2.87 14.32 12.19
CA GLN A 375 4.22 14.76 12.50
C GLN A 375 4.84 15.47 11.29
N GLN A 376 5.21 16.74 11.48
CA GLN A 376 5.73 17.61 10.44
C GLN A 376 7.16 18.10 10.76
N GLY A 377 8.07 17.82 9.82
CA GLY A 377 9.48 18.21 9.84
C GLY A 377 9.77 19.68 9.48
N THR A 378 11.05 20.00 9.34
CA THR A 378 11.59 21.38 9.42
C THR A 378 11.14 22.39 8.36
N ARG A 379 10.54 21.97 7.25
CA ARG A 379 10.03 22.84 6.17
C ARG A 379 8.83 22.15 5.51
N GLY A 380 7.70 22.83 5.41
CA GLY A 380 6.51 22.27 4.76
C GLY A 380 5.23 22.94 5.24
N THR A 381 4.20 22.89 4.42
CA THR A 381 2.84 23.33 4.71
C THR A 381 1.94 22.12 4.79
N SER A 382 1.13 22.00 5.85
CA SER A 382 0.05 21.03 5.93
C SER A 382 -1.29 21.76 5.93
N ASN A 383 -2.11 21.53 4.89
CA ASN A 383 -3.44 22.12 4.81
C ASN A 383 -4.51 21.03 4.97
N TYR A 384 -5.43 21.24 5.91
CA TYR A 384 -6.59 20.40 6.14
C TYR A 384 -7.86 21.24 6.04
N ASN A 385 -8.68 20.93 5.04
CA ASN A 385 -9.86 21.66 4.66
C ASN A 385 -11.05 20.71 4.64
N LYS A 386 -12.21 21.18 5.12
CA LYS A 386 -13.47 20.40 5.08
C LYS A 386 -13.37 19.05 5.79
N MET A 387 -12.69 19.04 6.92
CA MET A 387 -12.53 17.85 7.75
C MET A 387 -13.66 17.78 8.78
N LYS A 388 -14.22 16.59 8.99
CA LYS A 388 -15.16 16.32 10.09
C LYS A 388 -14.60 15.24 11.00
N PHE A 389 -14.51 15.56 12.28
CA PHE A 389 -14.11 14.64 13.34
C PHE A 389 -15.28 14.47 14.31
N ASN A 390 -15.81 13.26 14.38
CA ASN A 390 -16.96 12.92 15.21
C ASN A 390 -16.56 11.84 16.21
N GLU A 391 -16.75 12.11 17.50
CA GLU A 391 -16.59 11.11 18.57
C GLU A 391 -15.21 10.39 18.52
N CYS A 392 -14.16 11.10 18.09
CA CYS A 392 -12.81 10.54 18.04
C CYS A 392 -12.13 10.64 19.41
N GLU A 393 -11.36 9.61 19.78
CA GLU A 393 -10.79 9.49 21.13
C GLU A 393 -9.28 9.20 21.12
N ALA A 394 -8.52 9.85 22.00
CA ALA A 394 -7.10 9.55 22.21
C ALA A 394 -6.60 9.91 23.63
N THR A 395 -5.34 9.61 23.95
CA THR A 395 -4.73 10.20 25.17
C THR A 395 -4.46 11.70 24.98
N ASN A 396 -4.01 12.12 23.78
CA ASN A 396 -3.84 13.53 23.42
C ASN A 396 -4.44 13.82 22.04
N GLY A 397 -5.17 14.93 21.89
CA GLY A 397 -5.76 15.32 20.60
C GLY A 397 -6.78 14.29 20.10
N GLY A 398 -7.97 14.22 20.71
CA GLY A 398 -8.98 13.21 20.38
C GLY A 398 -9.35 13.18 18.89
N GLY A 399 -9.59 14.35 18.28
CA GLY A 399 -9.75 14.47 16.83
C GLY A 399 -8.40 14.53 16.11
N LEU A 400 -7.61 15.55 16.39
CA LEU A 400 -6.33 15.82 15.74
C LEU A 400 -5.22 16.05 16.77
N PHE A 401 -4.12 15.32 16.61
CA PHE A 401 -2.84 15.64 17.22
C PHE A 401 -1.87 16.09 16.13
N SER A 402 -1.13 17.17 16.36
CA SER A 402 -0.07 17.59 15.45
C SER A 402 1.19 17.99 16.19
N TYR A 403 2.33 17.40 15.80
CA TYR A 403 3.67 17.78 16.20
C TYR A 403 4.37 18.53 15.06
N ILE A 404 4.65 19.82 15.26
CA ILE A 404 5.20 20.71 14.24
C ILE A 404 6.59 21.21 14.68
N THR A 405 7.57 21.08 13.79
CA THR A 405 8.94 21.51 14.02
C THR A 405 9.45 22.47 12.93
N GLY A 406 10.48 23.27 13.23
CA GLY A 406 11.15 24.11 12.23
C GLY A 406 10.30 25.25 11.68
N GLN A 407 10.09 25.30 10.36
CA GLN A 407 9.34 26.34 9.65
C GLN A 407 7.95 25.85 9.18
N GLY A 408 7.37 24.88 9.89
CA GLY A 408 6.10 24.29 9.51
C GLY A 408 4.93 25.28 9.56
N ILE A 409 4.07 25.22 8.53
CA ILE A 409 2.77 25.90 8.51
C ILE A 409 1.68 24.83 8.58
N LEU A 410 0.68 25.03 9.42
CA LEU A 410 -0.53 24.22 9.46
C LEU A 410 -1.77 25.10 9.31
N THR A 411 -2.68 24.71 8.43
CA THR A 411 -3.98 25.36 8.24
C THR A 411 -5.12 24.36 8.48
N LEU A 412 -6.05 24.72 9.37
CA LEU A 412 -7.38 24.10 9.47
C LEU A 412 -8.40 25.08 8.88
N ASP A 413 -9.13 24.67 7.86
CA ASP A 413 -10.17 25.46 7.21
C ASP A 413 -11.48 24.68 7.08
N GLN A 414 -12.63 25.36 7.21
CA GLN A 414 -13.98 24.80 7.03
C GLN A 414 -14.22 23.45 7.73
N SER A 415 -13.60 23.25 8.91
CA SER A 415 -13.57 21.95 9.59
C SER A 415 -14.45 21.91 10.84
N GLU A 416 -14.82 20.72 11.27
CA GLU A 416 -15.69 20.48 12.42
C GLU A 416 -15.10 19.40 13.33
N PHE A 417 -15.03 19.69 14.63
CA PHE A 417 -14.67 18.75 15.67
C PHE A 417 -15.85 18.67 16.65
N TYR A 418 -16.49 17.51 16.68
CA TYR A 418 -17.69 17.24 17.45
C TYR A 418 -17.49 16.06 18.39
N LYS A 419 -17.70 16.28 19.70
CA LYS A 419 -17.64 15.23 20.73
C LYS A 419 -16.35 14.41 20.77
N CYS A 420 -15.26 14.95 20.26
CA CYS A 420 -13.96 14.31 20.41
C CYS A 420 -13.49 14.42 21.87
N SER A 421 -12.83 13.38 22.37
CA SER A 421 -12.41 13.32 23.76
C SER A 421 -10.95 12.90 23.94
N CYS A 422 -10.34 13.35 25.03
CA CYS A 422 -9.05 12.82 25.46
C CYS A 422 -8.95 12.63 26.97
N ASN A 423 -8.12 11.66 27.39
CA ASN A 423 -7.95 11.28 28.80
C ASN A 423 -6.58 11.69 29.42
N GLY A 424 -5.66 12.22 28.61
CA GLY A 424 -4.37 12.76 29.03
C GLY A 424 -4.40 14.26 29.35
N GLY A 425 -5.55 14.92 29.17
CA GLY A 425 -5.74 16.34 29.45
C GLY A 425 -5.33 17.31 28.33
N ASN A 426 -4.70 16.82 27.27
CA ASN A 426 -4.23 17.67 26.18
C ASN A 426 -5.19 17.61 24.98
N GLY A 427 -6.14 18.54 24.92
CA GLY A 427 -6.99 18.82 23.76
C GLY A 427 -7.95 17.70 23.36
N GLY A 428 -9.22 17.77 23.78
CA GLY A 428 -10.25 16.79 23.41
C GLY A 428 -10.52 16.75 21.90
N GLY A 429 -10.65 17.93 21.28
CA GLY A 429 -10.76 18.07 19.82
C GLY A 429 -9.41 18.08 19.13
N VAL A 430 -8.57 19.05 19.49
CA VAL A 430 -7.30 19.32 18.81
C VAL A 430 -6.19 19.58 19.82
N TYR A 431 -5.01 19.02 19.57
CA TYR A 431 -3.79 19.34 20.31
C TYR A 431 -2.62 19.60 19.36
N PHE A 432 -1.96 20.75 19.54
CA PHE A 432 -0.78 21.17 18.80
C PHE A 432 0.43 21.17 19.72
N GLU A 433 1.43 20.35 19.41
CA GLU A 433 2.74 20.35 20.03
C GLU A 433 3.75 20.99 19.08
N VAL A 434 4.45 22.02 19.56
CA VAL A 434 5.28 22.87 18.70
C VAL A 434 6.69 22.99 19.28
N ASN A 435 7.70 22.65 18.48
CA ASN A 435 9.10 22.89 18.83
C ASN A 435 9.58 24.21 18.22
N PHE A 436 9.72 25.24 19.06
CA PHE A 436 9.92 26.63 18.65
C PHE A 436 11.17 26.83 17.77
N ALA A 437 10.92 27.18 16.52
CA ALA A 437 11.86 27.73 15.55
C ALA A 437 11.28 29.04 14.98
N PRO A 438 12.08 29.90 14.33
CA PRO A 438 11.71 31.31 14.11
C PRO A 438 10.49 31.58 13.20
N VAL A 439 9.92 30.58 12.51
CA VAL A 439 8.78 30.77 11.57
C VAL A 439 7.80 29.60 11.62
N ILE A 440 7.03 29.43 12.71
CA ILE A 440 5.92 28.47 12.76
C ILE A 440 4.60 29.24 12.67
N GLN A 441 3.64 28.75 11.87
CA GLN A 441 2.30 29.33 11.76
C GLN A 441 1.22 28.26 11.89
N ILE A 442 0.25 28.50 12.78
CA ILE A 442 -0.98 27.71 12.86
C ILE A 442 -2.13 28.64 12.51
N LYS A 443 -2.92 28.28 11.50
CA LYS A 443 -4.09 29.03 11.03
C LYS A 443 -5.34 28.18 11.24
N ILE A 444 -6.33 28.74 11.92
CA ILE A 444 -7.64 28.10 12.10
C ILE A 444 -8.67 29.08 11.54
N GLN A 445 -9.38 28.65 10.50
CA GLN A 445 -10.33 29.45 9.72
C GLN A 445 -11.63 28.68 9.57
N ASP A 446 -12.77 29.36 9.72
CA ASP A 446 -14.11 28.80 9.55
C ASP A 446 -14.33 27.39 10.16
N THR A 447 -13.66 27.15 11.30
CA THR A 447 -13.58 25.83 11.94
C THR A 447 -14.34 25.87 13.26
N THR A 448 -15.20 24.89 13.49
CA THR A 448 -16.00 24.76 14.71
C THR A 448 -15.49 23.62 15.57
N ILE A 449 -15.22 23.90 16.85
CA ILE A 449 -14.83 22.89 17.85
C ILE A 449 -15.85 22.98 18.98
N HIS A 450 -16.67 21.95 19.17
CA HIS A 450 -17.74 21.96 20.18
C HIS A 450 -17.98 20.59 20.79
N ASP A 451 -18.49 20.61 22.03
CA ASP A 451 -18.80 19.41 22.83
C ASP A 451 -17.61 18.45 23.02
N CYS A 452 -16.38 18.93 22.81
CA CYS A 452 -15.16 18.15 22.98
C CYS A 452 -14.66 18.21 24.43
N GLU A 453 -14.15 17.09 24.96
CA GLU A 453 -13.77 16.97 26.37
C GLU A 453 -12.29 16.60 26.53
N ALA A 454 -11.56 17.38 27.34
CA ALA A 454 -10.21 17.03 27.77
C ALA A 454 -10.25 16.73 29.27
N ILE A 455 -10.24 15.44 29.63
CA ILE A 455 -10.31 14.99 31.01
C ILE A 455 -8.92 14.48 31.40
N THR A 456 -8.39 14.91 32.54
CA THR A 456 -7.19 14.28 33.10
C THR A 456 -7.62 13.11 33.97
N ASN A 457 -7.18 11.90 33.63
CA ASN A 457 -7.32 10.79 34.55
C ASN A 457 -6.36 11.03 35.73
N SER A 458 -6.87 11.60 36.83
CA SER A 458 -6.12 11.89 38.07
C SER A 458 -5.52 10.66 38.77
N SER A 459 -5.63 9.46 38.17
CA SER A 459 -5.08 8.19 38.65
C SER A 459 -3.76 7.77 37.99
N SER A 460 -3.25 8.48 36.97
CA SER A 460 -1.93 8.19 36.41
C SER A 460 -0.84 8.90 37.23
N THR A 461 -0.35 8.27 38.29
CA THR A 461 0.90 8.65 38.94
C THR A 461 2.05 8.35 37.98
N TYR A 462 2.70 9.40 37.47
CA TYR A 462 3.94 9.28 36.69
C TYR A 462 5.05 8.61 37.54
N PRO A 463 5.83 7.66 36.98
CA PRO A 463 7.05 7.16 37.61
C PRO A 463 8.19 8.18 37.62
#